data_AF-A0A851TR92-F1
#
_entry.id   AF-A0A851TR92-F1
#
_cell.length_a   1.000
_cell.length_b   1.000
_cell.length_c   1.000
_cell.angle_alpha   90.00
_cell.angle_beta   90.00
_cell.angle_gamma   90.00
#
_symmetry.space_group_name_H-M   'P 1'
#
loop_
_entity.id
_entity.type
_entity.pdbx_description
1 polymer ?
#
loop_
_entity_poly.entity_id
_entity_poly.type
_entity_poly.pdbx_seq_one_letter_code
_entity_poly.pdbx_strand_id
1 'polypeptide(L)'
;WWFNASSAACQPFVFGGCDGNGNNFPTERQCQESCAPGAESCLAPRATGPCRAAFARWYYSAAEGACKRFVYGGCRGNRNNYAREDECWRRC
;
A
#
# COMPACT_ATOMS: atom_id res chain seq x y z
N TRP A 1 0.96 -14.27 -10.64
CA TRP A 1 1.23 -14.13 -9.20
C TRP A 1 -0.07 -14.33 -8.44
N TRP A 2 -0.03 -15.02 -7.32
CA TRP A 2 -1.18 -15.22 -6.42
C TRP A 2 -0.73 -14.98 -4.98
N PHE A 3 -1.63 -14.53 -4.13
CA PHE A 3 -1.40 -14.35 -2.71
C PHE A 3 -1.66 -15.64 -1.96
N ASN A 4 -0.61 -16.19 -1.35
CA ASN A 4 -0.67 -17.33 -0.46
C ASN A 4 -0.93 -16.83 0.96
N ALA A 5 -2.15 -17.05 1.47
CA ALA A 5 -2.55 -16.58 2.80
C ALA A 5 -1.80 -17.29 3.94
N SER A 6 -1.34 -18.54 3.74
CA SER A 6 -0.62 -19.31 4.76
C SER A 6 0.79 -18.78 5.00
N SER A 7 1.46 -18.30 3.94
CA SER A 7 2.78 -17.66 4.02
C SER A 7 2.70 -16.12 4.04
N ALA A 8 1.49 -15.56 3.93
CA ALA A 8 1.23 -14.13 3.75
C ALA A 8 2.09 -13.48 2.65
N ALA A 9 2.32 -14.21 1.54
CA ALA A 9 3.24 -13.80 0.49
C ALA A 9 2.67 -13.99 -0.91
N CYS A 10 3.09 -13.11 -1.83
CA CYS A 10 2.79 -13.25 -3.26
C CYS A 10 3.77 -14.22 -3.91
N GLN A 11 3.26 -15.26 -4.54
CA GLN A 11 4.05 -16.33 -5.16
C GLN A 11 3.72 -16.45 -6.65
N PRO A 12 4.69 -16.86 -7.49
CA PRO A 12 4.40 -17.17 -8.89
C PRO A 12 3.55 -18.46 -8.97
N PHE A 13 2.75 -18.57 -10.01
CA PHE A 13 2.06 -19.80 -10.40
C PHE A 13 1.83 -19.78 -11.91
N VAL A 14 1.61 -20.96 -12.49
CA VAL A 14 1.25 -21.09 -13.92
C VAL A 14 -0.26 -21.04 -14.05
N PHE A 15 -0.76 -20.03 -14.77
CA PHE A 15 -2.18 -19.91 -15.08
C PHE A 15 -2.46 -20.50 -16.46
N GLY A 16 -3.43 -21.42 -16.55
CA GLY A 16 -3.79 -22.11 -17.78
C GLY A 16 -4.46 -21.25 -18.86
N GLY A 17 -4.85 -20.01 -18.54
CA GLY A 17 -5.36 -19.03 -19.52
C GLY A 17 -6.86 -18.74 -19.46
N CYS A 18 -7.67 -19.56 -18.78
CA CYS A 18 -9.11 -19.32 -18.58
C CYS A 18 -9.60 -19.79 -17.19
N ASP A 19 -10.85 -19.46 -16.84
CA ASP A 19 -11.55 -19.93 -15.63
C ASP A 19 -10.79 -19.72 -14.30
N GLY A 20 -10.07 -18.59 -14.21
CA GLY A 20 -9.39 -18.18 -12.99
C GLY A 20 -10.32 -17.53 -11.95
N ASN A 21 -9.73 -17.07 -10.85
CA ASN A 21 -10.39 -16.24 -9.84
C ASN A 21 -9.61 -14.94 -9.60
N GLY A 22 -10.08 -14.09 -8.68
CA GLY A 22 -9.47 -12.79 -8.39
C GLY A 22 -8.07 -12.83 -7.76
N ASN A 23 -7.60 -14.01 -7.31
CA ASN A 23 -6.24 -14.19 -6.78
C ASN A 23 -5.24 -14.51 -7.89
N ASN A 24 -5.26 -13.71 -8.96
CA ASN A 24 -4.43 -13.87 -10.14
C ASN A 24 -3.98 -12.50 -10.65
N PHE A 25 -2.70 -12.19 -10.46
CA PHE A 25 -2.09 -10.91 -10.75
C PHE A 25 -0.94 -11.05 -11.74
N PRO A 26 -0.80 -10.14 -12.72
CA PRO A 26 0.25 -10.22 -13.73
C PRO A 26 1.65 -9.91 -13.16
N THR A 27 1.75 -9.17 -12.05
CA THR A 27 3.03 -8.85 -11.39
C THR A 27 2.98 -9.09 -9.88
N GLU A 28 4.14 -9.31 -9.27
CA GLU A 28 4.28 -9.45 -7.82
C GLU A 28 3.76 -8.21 -7.10
N ARG A 29 4.14 -7.02 -7.58
CA ARG A 29 3.75 -5.74 -7.01
C ARG A 29 2.24 -5.57 -6.94
N GLN A 30 1.51 -5.90 -8.01
CA GLN A 30 0.04 -5.79 -8.01
C GLN A 30 -0.61 -6.77 -7.03
N CYS A 31 -0.05 -7.98 -6.89
CA CYS A 31 -0.49 -8.90 -5.86
C CYS A 31 -0.23 -8.33 -4.45
N GLN A 32 0.95 -7.75 -4.21
CA GLN A 32 1.33 -7.19 -2.92
C GLN A 32 0.45 -5.99 -2.56
N GLU A 33 0.26 -5.05 -3.49
CA GLU A 33 -0.61 -3.88 -3.31
C GLU A 33 -2.08 -4.26 -3.08
N SER A 34 -2.52 -5.43 -3.54
CA SER A 34 -3.91 -5.88 -3.38
C SER A 34 -4.12 -6.73 -2.13
N CYS A 35 -3.13 -7.53 -1.73
CA CYS A 35 -3.33 -8.60 -0.75
C CYS A 35 -2.30 -8.64 0.39
N ALA A 36 -1.14 -7.99 0.25
CA ALA A 36 -0.11 -8.07 1.29
C ALA A 36 -0.58 -7.41 2.61
N PRO A 37 -0.16 -7.96 3.77
CA PRO A 37 -0.32 -7.26 5.03
C PRO A 37 0.29 -5.86 4.95
N GLY A 38 -0.49 -4.84 5.32
CA GLY A 38 -0.02 -3.45 5.27
C GLY A 38 -0.14 -2.79 3.90
N ALA A 39 -0.73 -3.43 2.89
CA ALA A 39 -0.94 -2.83 1.57
C ALA A 39 -1.68 -1.48 1.66
N GLU A 40 -2.77 -1.41 2.42
CA GLU A 40 -3.54 -0.16 2.60
C GLU A 40 -2.80 0.93 3.38
N SER A 41 -1.81 0.57 4.21
CA SER A 41 -1.13 1.49 5.13
C SER A 41 0.28 1.88 4.72
N CYS A 42 0.98 1.06 3.94
CA CYS A 42 2.41 1.24 3.65
C CYS A 42 2.69 1.21 2.16
N LEU A 43 1.95 0.41 1.40
CA LEU A 43 2.09 0.35 -0.07
C LEU A 43 1.15 1.33 -0.78
N ALA A 44 0.09 1.77 -0.11
CA ALA A 44 -0.85 2.74 -0.69
C ALA A 44 -0.15 4.07 -1.02
N PRO A 45 -0.44 4.70 -2.17
CA PRO A 45 0.12 6.00 -2.53
C PRO A 45 -0.25 7.09 -1.50
N ARG A 46 0.56 8.14 -1.35
CA ARG A 46 0.15 9.30 -0.53
C ARG A 46 -1.16 9.92 -1.06
N ALA A 47 -2.08 10.27 -0.17
CA ALA A 47 -3.37 10.83 -0.53
C ALA A 47 -3.65 12.17 0.16
N THR A 48 -3.51 13.28 -0.57
CA THR A 48 -3.86 14.62 -0.06
C THR A 48 -5.35 14.75 0.23
N GLY A 49 -6.21 14.11 -0.56
CA GLY A 49 -7.66 14.27 -0.45
C GLY A 49 -8.17 15.61 -1.00
N PRO A 50 -9.50 15.82 -1.05
CA PRO A 50 -10.10 16.98 -1.73
C PRO A 50 -10.23 18.23 -0.85
N CYS A 51 -10.08 18.10 0.48
CA CYS A 51 -10.13 19.25 1.38
C CYS A 51 -8.86 20.11 1.25
N ARG A 52 -8.95 21.38 1.67
CA ARG A 52 -7.91 22.40 1.42
C ARG A 52 -7.14 22.85 2.67
N ALA A 53 -7.29 22.17 3.80
CA ALA A 53 -6.43 22.42 4.95
C ALA A 53 -5.00 21.93 4.65
N ALA A 54 -4.02 22.41 5.39
CA ALA A 54 -2.61 22.06 5.18
C ALA A 54 -2.04 21.36 6.41
N PHE A 55 -2.23 20.05 6.52
CA PHE A 55 -1.64 19.26 7.58
C PHE A 55 -0.35 18.59 7.11
N ALA A 56 0.77 18.89 7.76
CA ALA A 56 2.00 18.12 7.56
C ALA A 56 1.80 16.70 8.11
N ARG A 57 2.02 15.70 7.26
CA ARG A 57 1.88 14.28 7.57
C ARG A 57 3.02 13.49 6.96
N TRP A 58 3.15 12.23 7.37
CA TRP A 58 4.14 11.29 6.88
C TRP A 58 3.46 10.14 6.16
N TYR A 59 4.09 9.63 5.12
CA TYR A 59 3.68 8.42 4.40
C TYR A 59 4.92 7.59 4.09
N TYR A 60 4.78 6.27 4.00
CA TYR A 60 5.86 5.40 3.56
C TYR A 60 5.93 5.37 2.04
N SER A 61 7.10 5.68 1.47
CA SER A 61 7.40 5.59 0.04
C SER A 61 8.05 4.25 -0.23
N ALA A 62 7.28 3.24 -0.64
CA ALA A 62 7.80 1.91 -0.98
C ALA A 62 8.86 1.94 -2.10
N ALA A 63 8.76 2.90 -3.02
CA ALA A 63 9.75 3.09 -4.09
C ALA A 63 11.13 3.55 -3.57
N GLU A 64 11.16 4.28 -2.45
CA GLU A 64 12.38 4.82 -1.85
C GLU A 64 12.76 4.11 -0.55
N GLY A 65 11.92 3.20 -0.05
CA GLY A 65 12.09 2.53 1.23
C GLY A 65 12.11 3.50 2.43
N ALA A 66 11.38 4.61 2.36
CA ALA A 66 11.51 5.69 3.34
C ALA A 66 10.19 6.36 3.72
N CYS A 67 10.06 6.75 4.99
CA CYS A 67 9.00 7.65 5.45
C CYS A 67 9.28 9.09 5.00
N LYS A 68 8.35 9.66 4.23
CA LYS A 68 8.47 11.00 3.63
C LYS A 68 7.31 11.89 4.04
N ARG A 69 7.57 13.19 4.11
CA ARG A 69 6.54 14.20 4.39
C ARG A 69 5.65 14.45 3.18
N PHE A 70 4.38 14.72 3.44
CA PHE A 70 3.43 15.27 2.46
C PHE A 70 2.41 16.19 3.14
N VAL A 71 1.63 16.90 2.33
CA VAL A 71 0.52 17.73 2.81
C VAL A 71 -0.78 16.96 2.65
N TYR A 72 -1.47 16.76 3.77
CA TYR A 72 -2.82 16.21 3.83
C TYR A 72 -3.86 17.33 3.92
N GLY A 73 -4.86 17.25 3.05
CA GLY A 73 -5.95 18.20 2.89
C GLY A 73 -6.95 18.22 4.05
N GLY A 74 -6.94 17.18 4.89
CA GLY A 74 -7.80 17.08 6.08
C GLY A 74 -9.02 16.17 5.93
N CYS A 75 -9.30 15.63 4.75
CA CYS A 75 -10.39 14.66 4.56
C CYS A 75 -10.11 13.67 3.42
N ARG A 76 -10.78 12.51 3.44
CA ARG A 76 -10.75 11.47 2.40
C ARG A 76 -9.32 11.11 1.92
N GLY A 77 -8.44 10.84 2.88
CA GLY A 77 -7.12 10.24 2.61
C GLY A 77 -7.21 8.71 2.59
N ASN A 78 -6.07 8.04 2.72
CA ASN A 78 -5.98 6.60 2.97
C ASN A 78 -5.19 6.31 4.25
N ARG A 79 -4.87 5.03 4.52
CA ARG A 79 -4.19 4.62 5.75
C ARG A 79 -2.68 4.85 5.73
N ASN A 80 -2.08 5.22 4.60
CA ASN A 80 -0.68 5.65 4.52
C ASN A 80 -0.56 7.15 4.85
N ASN A 81 -0.91 7.49 6.09
CA ASN A 81 -0.99 8.87 6.58
C ASN A 81 -0.77 8.89 8.10
N TYR A 82 0.43 9.28 8.51
CA TYR A 82 0.89 9.27 9.90
C TYR A 82 1.14 10.69 10.38
N ALA A 83 0.87 10.94 11.67
CA ALA A 83 1.08 12.27 12.25
C ALA A 83 2.57 12.53 12.51
N ARG A 84 3.34 11.49 12.78
CA ARG A 84 4.76 11.56 13.13
C ARG A 84 5.61 10.63 12.28
N GLU A 85 6.90 10.94 12.18
CA GLU A 85 7.87 10.15 11.41
C GLU A 85 8.11 8.77 12.05
N ASP A 86 8.29 8.75 13.37
CA ASP A 86 8.51 7.53 14.14
C ASP A 86 7.31 6.57 14.05
N GLU A 87 6.09 7.12 14.00
CA GLU A 87 4.87 6.34 13.78
C GLU A 87 4.88 5.64 12.42
N CYS A 88 5.28 6.34 11.36
CA CYS A 88 5.40 5.77 10.02
C CYS A 88 6.42 4.63 10.00
N TRP A 89 7.61 4.84 10.55
CA TRP A 89 8.66 3.82 10.58
C TRP A 89 8.30 2.59 11.40
N ARG A 90 7.61 2.76 12.53
CA ARG A 90 7.14 1.61 13.32
C ARG A 90 6.06 0.79 12.63
N ARG A 91 5.36 1.38 11.64
CA ARG A 91 4.19 0.75 11.04
C ARG A 91 4.48 0.04 9.71
N CYS A 92 5.56 0.34 8.99
CA CYS A 92 5.72 0.00 7.55
C CYS A 92 6.93 -0.84 7.12
#